data_AF-A0A1X7GN32-F1
#
_entry.id   AF-A0A1X7GN32-F1
#
_cell.length_a   1.000
_cell.length_b   1.000
_cell.length_c   1.000
_cell.angle_alpha   90.00
_cell.angle_beta   90.00
_cell.angle_gamma   90.00
#
_symmetry.space_group_name_H-M   'P 1'
#
loop_
_entity.id
_entity.type
_entity.pdbx_description
1 polymer ?
#
loop_
_entity_poly.entity_id
_entity_poly.type
_entity_poly.pdbx_seq_one_letter_code
_entity_poly.pdbx_strand_id
1 'polypeptide(L)'
;MKKFLLTIIFFLIFNSSVSANQIARLGSFDCGAILEFKDIKDSQESVQDWLNGFLTSAQFGREPLKKDQVPSSSSRYFWVIKFCEENPLSDITDAAAQLYYELIKE
;
A
#
# COMPACT_ATOMS: atom_id res chain seq x y z
N MET A 1 46.86 -1.09 -16.76
CA MET A 1 45.81 -1.26 -15.72
C MET A 1 44.80 -0.12 -15.71
N LYS A 2 45.18 1.18 -15.64
CA LYS A 2 44.23 2.32 -15.64
C LYS A 2 43.26 2.34 -16.84
N LYS A 3 43.72 1.96 -18.04
CA LYS A 3 42.87 1.92 -19.25
C LYS A 3 41.78 0.85 -19.21
N PHE A 4 42.02 -0.26 -18.49
CA PHE A 4 41.05 -1.36 -18.35
C PHE A 4 39.93 -1.02 -17.37
N LEU A 5 40.27 -0.28 -16.30
CA LEU A 5 39.32 0.24 -15.32
C LEU A 5 38.31 1.21 -15.95
N LEU A 6 38.77 2.07 -16.86
CA LEU A 6 37.90 2.99 -17.60
C LEU A 6 36.88 2.26 -18.48
N THR A 7 37.26 1.13 -19.09
CA THR A 7 36.36 0.32 -19.92
C THR A 7 35.25 -0.34 -19.10
N ILE A 8 35.59 -0.84 -17.90
CA ILE A 8 34.60 -1.44 -16.99
C ILE A 8 33.62 -0.38 -16.49
N ILE A 9 34.11 0.80 -16.10
CA ILE A 9 33.27 1.92 -15.68
C ILE A 9 32.34 2.34 -16.81
N PHE A 10 32.85 2.46 -18.03
CA PHE A 10 32.02 2.79 -19.19
C PHE A 10 30.91 1.75 -19.42
N PHE A 11 31.21 0.45 -19.33
CA PHE A 11 30.21 -0.60 -19.47
C PHE A 11 29.13 -0.58 -18.38
N LEU A 12 29.49 -0.24 -17.14
CA LEU A 12 28.53 -0.16 -16.04
C LEU A 12 27.53 0.99 -16.20
N ILE A 13 27.96 2.14 -16.74
CA ILE A 13 27.10 3.32 -16.91
C ILE A 13 26.03 3.08 -18.00
N PHE A 14 26.37 2.34 -19.06
CA PHE A 14 25.44 2.04 -20.16
C PHE A 14 24.40 0.95 -19.86
N ASN A 15 24.56 0.19 -18.76
CA ASN A 15 23.60 -0.86 -18.36
C ASN A 15 22.56 -0.39 -17.32
N SER A 16 22.59 0.89 -16.93
CA SER A 16 21.70 1.44 -15.89
C SER A 16 20.25 1.68 -16.34
N SER A 17 19.85 1.25 -17.54
CA SER A 17 18.50 1.46 -18.08
C SER A 17 17.47 0.48 -17.48
N VAL A 18 17.45 0.33 -16.16
CA VAL A 18 16.28 -0.26 -15.49
C VAL A 18 15.22 0.82 -15.48
N SER A 19 14.25 0.72 -16.39
CA SER A 19 13.00 1.50 -16.30
C SER A 19 12.22 0.96 -15.11
N ALA A 20 12.48 1.52 -13.93
CA ALA A 20 11.54 1.43 -12.84
C ALA A 20 10.33 2.27 -13.27
N ASN A 21 9.18 1.64 -13.50
CA ASN A 21 7.92 2.34 -13.59
C ASN A 21 7.66 2.97 -12.22
N GLN A 22 8.16 4.20 -12.02
CA GLN A 22 7.82 5.00 -10.86
C GLN A 22 6.37 5.42 -11.00
N ILE A 23 5.48 4.53 -10.56
CA ILE A 23 4.09 4.89 -10.34
C ILE A 23 4.12 5.83 -9.14
N ALA A 24 3.83 7.11 -9.38
CA ALA A 24 3.60 8.06 -8.32
C ALA A 24 2.37 7.58 -7.53
N ARG A 25 2.60 6.80 -6.47
CA ARG A 25 1.56 6.34 -5.54
C ARG A 25 1.22 7.49 -4.59
N LEU A 26 0.63 8.54 -5.14
CA LEU A 26 0.08 9.64 -4.36
C LEU A 26 -1.30 9.24 -3.85
N GLY A 27 -1.35 8.81 -2.59
CA GLY A 27 -2.56 8.92 -1.77
C GLY A 27 -3.65 7.87 -1.93
N SER A 28 -3.85 7.24 -3.09
CA SER A 28 -4.88 6.21 -3.25
C SER A 28 -4.41 5.07 -4.14
N PHE A 29 -4.41 3.84 -3.59
CA PHE A 29 -4.28 2.63 -4.38
C PHE A 29 -5.65 2.31 -4.99
N ASP A 30 -5.74 2.20 -6.31
CA ASP A 30 -6.96 1.67 -6.92
C ASP A 30 -7.11 0.17 -6.57
N CYS A 31 -8.34 -0.28 -6.40
CA CYS A 31 -8.61 -1.67 -6.02
C CYS A 31 -8.09 -2.66 -7.06
N GLY A 32 -8.08 -2.30 -8.35
CA GLY A 32 -7.47 -3.11 -9.42
C GLY A 32 -6.00 -3.42 -9.15
N ALA A 33 -5.21 -2.39 -8.85
CA ALA A 33 -3.79 -2.53 -8.53
C ALA A 33 -3.56 -3.29 -7.21
N ILE A 34 -4.40 -3.07 -6.19
CA ILE A 34 -4.31 -3.84 -4.94
C ILE A 34 -4.49 -5.34 -5.23
N LEU A 35 -5.46 -5.70 -6.07
CA LEU A 35 -5.71 -7.09 -6.45
C LEU A 35 -4.61 -7.67 -7.33
N GLU A 36 -4.09 -6.89 -8.28
CA GLU A 36 -2.98 -7.30 -9.16
C GLU A 36 -1.73 -7.67 -8.35
N PHE A 37 -1.44 -6.93 -7.28
CA PHE A 37 -0.22 -7.07 -6.49
C PHE A 37 -0.44 -7.72 -5.11
N LYS A 38 -1.59 -8.36 -4.86
CA LYS A 38 -1.95 -8.88 -3.52
C LYS A 38 -1.03 -9.97 -2.97
N ASP A 39 -0.32 -10.68 -3.85
CA ASP A 39 0.63 -11.74 -3.48
C ASP A 39 2.07 -11.21 -3.29
N ILE A 40 2.32 -9.92 -3.55
CA ILE A 40 3.61 -9.27 -3.35
C ILE A 40 3.67 -8.74 -1.92
N LYS A 41 4.64 -9.26 -1.13
CA LYS A 41 4.82 -8.88 0.27
C LYS A 41 4.95 -7.37 0.48
N ASP A 42 5.79 -6.69 -0.29
CA ASP A 42 5.99 -5.24 -0.17
C ASP A 42 4.71 -4.44 -0.49
N SER A 43 3.88 -4.97 -1.40
CA SER A 43 2.58 -4.36 -1.72
C SER A 43 1.61 -4.52 -0.55
N GLN A 44 1.55 -5.72 0.04
CA GLN A 44 0.77 -5.97 1.25
C GLN A 44 1.20 -5.04 2.41
N GLU A 45 2.49 -4.91 2.67
CA GLU A 45 3.03 -4.02 3.71
C GLU A 45 2.65 -2.56 3.43
N SER A 46 2.76 -2.12 2.17
CA SER A 46 2.35 -0.77 1.76
C SER A 46 0.87 -0.49 2.02
N VAL A 47 -0.02 -1.43 1.70
CA VAL A 47 -1.47 -1.29 1.94
C VAL A 47 -1.77 -1.26 3.44
N GLN A 48 -1.10 -2.11 4.22
CA GLN A 48 -1.23 -2.14 5.67
C GLN A 48 -0.80 -0.84 6.33
N ASP A 49 0.35 -0.29 5.94
CA ASP A 49 0.87 0.96 6.48
C ASP A 49 -0.01 2.15 6.11
N TRP A 50 -0.47 2.19 4.86
CA TRP A 50 -1.41 3.22 4.41
C TRP A 50 -2.70 3.17 5.23
N LEU A 51 -3.26 1.97 5.45
CA LEU A 51 -4.49 1.79 6.22
C LEU A 51 -4.32 2.19 7.69
N ASN A 52 -3.16 1.89 8.28
CA ASN A 52 -2.83 2.34 9.64
C ASN A 52 -2.78 3.87 9.73
N GLY A 53 -2.17 4.52 8.73
CA GLY A 53 -2.13 5.98 8.63
C GLY A 53 -3.54 6.58 8.52
N PHE A 54 -4.38 6.02 7.65
CA PHE A 54 -5.77 6.46 7.49
C PHE A 54 -6.58 6.30 8.77
N LEU A 55 -6.53 5.12 9.42
CA LEU A 55 -7.29 4.89 10.65
C LEU A 55 -6.81 5.76 11.82
N THR A 56 -5.52 6.08 11.85
CA THR A 56 -4.95 7.02 12.84
C THR A 56 -5.46 8.43 12.59
N SER A 57 -5.45 8.90 11.34
CA SER A 57 -5.93 10.24 11.00
C SER A 57 -7.45 10.37 11.17
N ALA A 58 -8.22 9.32 10.89
CA ALA A 58 -9.66 9.26 11.10
C ALA A 58 -10.06 9.40 12.58
N GLN A 59 -9.16 9.13 13.51
CA GLN A 59 -9.38 9.31 14.95
C GLN A 59 -8.94 10.70 15.46
N PHE A 60 -8.38 11.56 14.62
CA PHE A 60 -7.92 12.88 15.04
C PHE A 60 -9.09 13.72 15.57
N GLY A 61 -9.02 14.11 16.85
CA GLY A 61 -10.08 14.86 17.53
C GLY A 61 -11.31 14.03 17.92
N ARG A 62 -11.22 12.69 17.90
CA ARG A 62 -12.30 11.76 18.30
C ARG A 62 -11.83 10.85 19.45
N GLU A 63 -12.77 10.13 20.05
CA GLU A 63 -12.41 9.07 21.00
C GLU A 63 -11.61 7.96 20.26
N PRO A 64 -10.46 7.54 20.80
CA PRO A 64 -9.67 6.48 20.18
C PRO A 64 -10.44 5.14 20.16
N LEU A 65 -10.27 4.38 19.09
CA LEU A 65 -10.73 2.99 19.04
C LEU A 65 -10.04 2.20 20.15
N LYS A 66 -10.80 1.40 20.89
CA LYS A 66 -10.20 0.55 21.94
C LYS A 66 -9.38 -0.56 21.28
N LYS A 67 -8.23 -0.87 21.87
CA LYS A 67 -7.25 -1.82 21.28
C LYS A 67 -7.86 -3.20 21.00
N ASP A 68 -8.78 -3.64 21.85
CA ASP A 68 -9.52 -4.89 21.73
C ASP A 68 -10.60 -4.88 20.64
N GLN A 69 -11.02 -3.71 20.18
CA GLN A 69 -12.00 -3.52 19.10
C GLN A 69 -11.35 -3.38 17.72
N VAL A 70 -10.01 -3.26 17.65
CA VAL A 70 -9.27 -3.08 16.41
C VAL A 70 -8.66 -4.41 15.98
N PRO A 71 -9.12 -5.05 14.88
CA PRO A 71 -8.55 -6.29 14.36
C PRO A 71 -7.07 -6.15 14.03
N SER A 72 -6.35 -7.26 13.81
CA SER A 72 -4.94 -7.19 13.41
C SER A 72 -4.73 -6.47 12.06
N SER A 73 -3.51 -5.97 11.80
CA SER A 73 -3.16 -5.37 10.51
C SER A 73 -3.46 -6.30 9.33
N SER A 74 -3.14 -7.59 9.47
CA SER A 74 -3.44 -8.61 8.47
C SER A 74 -4.94 -8.83 8.28
N SER A 75 -5.72 -8.84 9.36
CA SER A 75 -7.18 -8.97 9.27
C SER A 75 -7.81 -7.81 8.51
N ARG A 76 -7.35 -6.58 8.79
CA ARG A 76 -7.81 -5.39 8.08
C ARG A 76 -7.37 -5.39 6.61
N TYR A 77 -6.15 -5.85 6.31
CA TYR A 77 -5.69 -6.06 4.94
C TYR A 77 -6.60 -7.02 4.17
N PHE A 78 -6.91 -8.19 4.73
CA PHE A 78 -7.79 -9.16 4.07
C PHE A 78 -9.21 -8.64 3.91
N TRP A 79 -9.69 -7.80 4.83
CA TRP A 79 -10.94 -7.08 4.67
C TRP A 79 -10.88 -6.15 3.43
N VAL A 80 -9.79 -5.38 3.26
CA VAL A 80 -9.59 -4.51 2.08
C VAL A 80 -9.52 -5.33 0.79
N ILE A 81 -8.83 -6.48 0.80
CA ILE A 81 -8.82 -7.39 -0.36
C ILE A 81 -10.24 -7.80 -0.74
N LYS A 82 -11.04 -8.25 0.23
CA LYS A 82 -12.43 -8.64 -0.02
C LYS A 82 -13.26 -7.47 -0.56
N PHE A 83 -13.15 -6.28 0.04
CA PHE A 83 -13.82 -5.08 -0.44
C PHE A 83 -13.46 -4.80 -1.90
N CYS A 84 -12.17 -4.89 -2.26
CA CYS A 84 -11.71 -4.66 -3.62
C CYS A 84 -12.15 -5.75 -4.61
N GLU A 85 -12.23 -7.02 -4.18
CA GLU A 85 -12.80 -8.12 -4.99
C GLU A 85 -14.27 -7.85 -5.34
N GLU A 86 -15.03 -7.24 -4.41
CA GLU A 86 -16.43 -6.87 -4.60
C GLU A 86 -16.60 -5.53 -5.34
N ASN A 87 -15.60 -4.64 -5.28
CA ASN A 87 -15.65 -3.28 -5.81
C ASN A 87 -14.36 -2.94 -6.59
N PRO A 88 -14.06 -3.60 -7.72
CA PRO A 88 -12.77 -3.47 -8.41
C PRO A 88 -12.50 -2.08 -9.01
N LEU A 89 -13.54 -1.24 -9.13
CA LEU A 89 -13.43 0.14 -9.64
C LEU A 89 -13.27 1.19 -8.54
N SER A 90 -13.34 0.80 -7.27
CA SER A 90 -13.12 1.68 -6.12
C SER A 90 -11.64 1.85 -5.82
N ASP A 91 -11.34 2.64 -4.79
CA ASP A 91 -9.98 2.80 -4.27
C ASP A 91 -9.89 2.47 -2.77
N ILE A 92 -8.65 2.42 -2.26
CA ILE A 92 -8.35 2.11 -0.87
C ILE A 92 -8.99 3.08 0.13
N THR A 93 -9.29 4.32 -0.28
CA THR A 93 -9.93 5.33 0.57
C THR A 93 -11.36 4.95 0.85
N ASP A 94 -12.09 4.48 -0.17
CA ASP A 94 -13.45 3.95 -0.03
C ASP A 94 -13.44 2.74 0.93
N ALA A 95 -12.52 1.81 0.69
CA ALA A 95 -12.34 0.62 1.52
C ALA A 95 -12.08 1.01 2.99
N ALA A 96 -11.14 1.94 3.22
CA ALA A 96 -10.75 2.37 4.55
C ALA A 96 -11.84 3.16 5.27
N ALA A 97 -12.60 3.99 4.55
CA ALA A 97 -13.75 4.70 5.09
C ALA A 97 -14.84 3.73 5.55
N GLN A 98 -15.16 2.71 4.75
CA GLN A 98 -16.14 1.70 5.11
C GLN A 98 -15.64 0.81 6.25
N LEU A 99 -14.36 0.41 6.25
CA LEU A 99 -13.77 -0.31 7.37
C LEU A 99 -13.84 0.51 8.66
N TYR A 100 -13.49 1.80 8.61
CA TYR A 100 -13.60 2.68 9.77
C TYR A 100 -15.05 2.73 10.29
N TYR A 101 -16.03 2.83 9.40
CA TYR A 101 -17.44 2.79 9.76
C TYR A 101 -17.82 1.47 10.45
N GLU A 102 -17.33 0.33 9.97
CA GLU A 102 -17.56 -0.98 10.62
C GLU A 102 -16.91 -1.06 12.01
N LEU A 103 -15.74 -0.46 12.21
CA LEU A 103 -15.02 -0.47 13.49
C LEU A 103 -15.67 0.39 14.57
N ILE A 104 -16.41 1.44 14.18
CA ILE A 104 -17.12 2.32 15.12
C ILE A 104 -18.59 1.93 15.32
N LYS A 105 -19.09 0.99 14.53
CA LYS A 105 -20.48 0.54 14.62
C LYS A 105 -20.61 -0.44 15.78
N GLU A 106 -21.31 -0.01 16.83
CA GLU A 106 -21.69 -0.85 17.97
C GLU A 106 -22.65 -1.98 17.59
#